data_AF-Q865A9-F1
#
_entry.id   AF-Q865A9-F1
#
_cell.length_a   1.000
_cell.length_b   1.000
_cell.length_c   1.000
_cell.angle_alpha   90.00
_cell.angle_beta   90.00
_cell.angle_gamma   90.00
#
_symmetry.space_group_name_H-M   'P 1'
#
loop_
_entity.id
_entity.type
_entity.pdbx_description
1 polymer ?
#
loop_
_entity_poly.entity_id
_entity_poly.type
_entity_poly.pdbx_seq_one_letter_code
_entity_poly.pdbx_strand_id
1 'polypeptide(L)'
;ESMKDNVLRDRGRPEIPSSWLNHQGIQMVCETLTECWDHDPEARLTAQCVAERFSELEHMDRLSGRSCSEEKIPEDGSLNTT
;
A
#
# COMPACT_ATOMS: atom_id res chain seq x y z
N GLU A 1 6.25 17.43 26.47
CA GLU A 1 6.43 15.98 26.73
C GLU A 1 7.59 15.46 25.90
N SER A 2 8.29 14.41 26.37
CA SER A 2 9.37 13.76 25.60
C SER A 2 8.81 12.68 24.68
N MET A 3 9.42 12.42 23.51
CA MET A 3 8.99 11.36 22.58
C MET A 3 8.83 10.00 23.27
N LYS A 4 9.70 9.70 24.25
CA LYS A 4 9.63 8.46 25.03
C LYS A 4 8.32 8.34 25.80
N ASP A 5 7.88 9.44 26.42
CA ASP A 5 6.66 9.45 27.24
C ASP A 5 5.41 9.33 26.36
N ASN A 6 5.40 10.05 25.24
CA ASN A 6 4.31 10.01 24.28
C ASN A 6 4.06 8.57 23.79
N VAL A 7 5.11 7.83 23.42
CA VAL A 7 4.98 6.48 22.87
C VAL A 7 4.70 5.41 23.95
N LEU A 8 5.40 5.47 25.10
CA LEU A 8 5.34 4.42 26.11
C LEU A 8 4.14 4.56 27.05
N ARG A 9 3.89 5.78 27.54
CA ARG A 9 2.84 6.04 28.53
C ARG A 9 1.54 6.44 27.85
N ASP A 10 1.64 7.39 26.93
CA ASP A 10 0.45 8.01 26.32
C ASP A 10 0.00 7.24 25.06
N ARG A 11 0.71 6.16 24.71
CA ARG A 11 0.45 5.26 23.58
C ARG A 11 0.30 5.99 22.24
N GLY A 12 0.94 7.15 22.12
CA GLY A 12 0.93 7.96 20.91
C GLY A 12 1.42 7.18 19.71
N ARG A 13 0.69 7.30 18.60
CA ARG A 13 1.03 6.77 17.29
C ARG A 13 0.79 7.86 16.25
N PRO A 14 1.48 7.83 15.11
CA PRO A 14 1.14 8.71 13.99
C PRO A 14 -0.33 8.56 13.62
N GLU A 15 -1.01 9.68 13.42
CA GLU A 15 -2.39 9.66 12.95
C GLU A 15 -2.44 9.12 11.52
N ILE A 16 -3.35 8.18 11.27
CA ILE A 16 -3.67 7.72 9.93
C ILE A 16 -4.76 8.67 9.38
N PRO A 17 -4.47 9.44 8.31
CA PRO A 17 -5.44 10.37 7.76
C PRO A 17 -6.70 9.63 7.29
N SER A 18 -7.89 10.16 7.62
CA SER A 18 -9.16 9.55 7.20
C SER A 18 -9.29 9.44 5.68
N SER A 19 -8.62 10.33 4.93
CA SER A 19 -8.57 10.27 3.46
C SER A 19 -7.92 9.00 2.90
N TRP A 20 -7.02 8.37 3.66
CA TRP A 20 -6.36 7.11 3.28
C TRP A 20 -7.34 5.94 3.28
N LEU A 21 -8.34 6.00 4.17
CA LEU A 21 -9.38 4.99 4.27
C LEU A 21 -10.38 5.03 3.11
N ASN A 22 -10.27 5.95 2.16
CA ASN A 22 -11.12 5.96 0.97
C ASN A 22 -10.70 4.93 -0.09
N HIS A 23 -9.47 4.43 -0.03
CA HIS A 23 -8.97 3.44 -0.98
C HIS A 23 -8.79 2.09 -0.29
N GLN A 24 -9.48 1.04 -0.76
CA GLN A 24 -9.48 -0.28 -0.13
C GLN A 24 -8.08 -0.87 0.05
N GLY A 25 -7.20 -0.74 -0.95
CA GLY A 25 -5.81 -1.19 -0.83
C GLY A 25 -5.02 -0.43 0.24
N ILE A 26 -5.34 0.85 0.45
CA ILE A 26 -4.67 1.66 1.47
C ILE A 26 -5.27 1.37 2.86
N GLN A 27 -6.55 1.01 2.96
CA GLN A 27 -7.14 0.53 4.23
C GLN A 27 -6.35 -0.67 4.78
N MET A 28 -6.04 -1.66 3.94
CA MET A 28 -5.24 -2.82 4.36
C MET A 28 -3.83 -2.43 4.81
N VAL A 29 -3.21 -1.44 4.15
CA VAL A 29 -1.92 -0.89 4.61
C VAL A 29 -2.08 -0.22 5.99
N CYS A 30 -3.16 0.53 6.21
CA CYS A 30 -3.44 1.18 7.49
C CYS A 30 -3.66 0.17 8.62
N GLU A 31 -4.37 -0.93 8.35
CA GLU A 31 -4.54 -2.04 9.28
C GLU A 31 -3.18 -2.69 9.61
N THR A 32 -2.40 -3.01 8.58
CA THR A 32 -1.07 -3.60 8.74
C THR A 32 -0.15 -2.71 9.58
N LEU A 33 -0.13 -1.39 9.33
CA LEU A 33 0.63 -0.42 10.13
C LEU A 33 0.19 -0.43 11.60
N THR A 34 -1.12 -0.54 11.83
CA THR A 34 -1.70 -0.55 13.18
C THR A 34 -1.26 -1.77 13.98
N GLU A 35 -1.25 -2.93 13.34
CA GLU A 35 -0.75 -4.18 13.94
C GLU A 35 0.78 -4.16 14.12
N CYS A 36 1.54 -3.50 13.24
CA CYS A 36 3.00 -3.40 13.36
C CYS A 36 3.45 -2.59 14.57
N TRP A 37 2.72 -1.54 14.95
CA TRP A 37 3.07 -0.69 16.09
C TRP A 37 2.25 -0.99 17.35
N ASP A 38 1.72 -2.21 17.47
CA ASP A 38 0.96 -2.62 18.66
C ASP A 38 1.76 -2.37 19.95
N HIS A 39 1.02 -2.04 21.00
CA HIS A 39 1.59 -1.85 22.32
C HIS A 39 2.15 -3.17 22.87
N ASP A 40 1.44 -4.28 22.64
CA ASP A 40 1.91 -5.61 22.98
C ASP A 40 2.95 -6.08 21.93
N PRO A 41 4.22 -6.28 22.32
CA PRO A 41 5.24 -6.74 21.39
C PRO A 41 4.94 -8.11 20.79
N GLU A 42 4.22 -9.00 21.49
CA GLU A 42 3.89 -10.35 20.99
C GLU A 42 2.74 -10.32 19.97
N ALA A 43 1.91 -9.28 19.99
CA ALA A 43 0.84 -9.06 19.01
C ALA A 43 1.34 -8.46 17.70
N ARG A 44 2.59 -7.95 17.66
CA ARG A 44 3.13 -7.31 16.46
C ARG A 44 3.36 -8.33 15.36
N LEU A 45 3.08 -7.90 14.14
CA LEU A 45 3.35 -8.69 12.95
C LEU A 45 4.85 -8.98 12.81
N THR A 46 5.15 -10.20 12.38
CA THR A 46 6.48 -10.55 11.91
C THR A 46 6.74 -9.92 10.55
N ALA A 47 8.02 -9.73 10.20
CA ALA A 47 8.39 -9.19 8.89
C ALA A 47 7.82 -10.03 7.73
N GLN A 48 7.77 -11.36 7.90
CA GLN A 48 7.18 -12.26 6.91
C GLN A 48 5.67 -12.02 6.75
N CYS A 49 4.93 -11.88 7.86
CA CYS A 49 3.49 -11.64 7.81
C CYS A 49 3.17 -10.30 7.12
N VAL A 50 3.99 -9.26 7.34
CA VAL A 50 3.86 -7.99 6.60
C VAL A 50 4.11 -8.22 5.10
N ALA A 51 5.19 -8.91 4.73
CA ALA A 51 5.50 -9.17 3.32
C ALA A 51 4.39 -9.95 2.59
N GLU A 52 3.76 -10.92 3.27
CA GLU A 52 2.63 -11.69 2.74
C GLU A 52 1.43 -10.77 2.45
N ARG A 53 1.03 -9.90 3.40
CA ARG A 53 -0.06 -8.94 3.19
C ARG A 53 0.20 -7.97 2.04
N PHE A 54 1.42 -7.47 1.89
CA PHE A 54 1.77 -6.59 0.77
C PHE A 54 1.79 -7.33 -0.57
N SER A 55 2.15 -8.62 -0.58
CA SER A 55 2.09 -9.44 -1.79
C SER A 55 0.64 -9.69 -2.24
N GLU A 56 -0.29 -9.84 -1.29
CA GLU A 56 -1.73 -9.94 -1.58
C GLU A 56 -2.27 -8.66 -2.23
N LEU A 57 -1.81 -7.48 -1.79
CA LEU A 57 -2.18 -6.19 -2.40
C LEU A 57 -1.74 -6.08 -3.86
N GLU A 58 -0.53 -6.53 -4.20
CA GLU A 58 -0.06 -6.58 -5.58
C GLU A 58 -0.96 -7.47 -6.45
N HIS A 59 -1.44 -8.58 -5.88
CA HIS A 59 -2.37 -9.47 -6.59
C HIS A 59 -3.75 -8.82 -6.78
N MET A 60 -4.23 -8.06 -5.80
CA MET A 60 -5.50 -7.32 -5.91
C MET A 60 -5.46 -6.25 -7.02
N ASP A 61 -4.34 -5.54 -7.20
CA ASP A 61 -4.17 -4.57 -8.29
C ASP A 61 -4.32 -5.25 -9.66
N ARG A 62 -3.70 -6.42 -9.84
CA ARG A 62 -3.75 -7.20 -11.08
C ARG A 62 -5.15 -7.72 -11.42
N LEU A 63 -5.94 -8.07 -10.40
CA LEU A 63 -7.33 -8.51 -10.57
C LEU A 63 -8.31 -7.35 -10.78
N SER A 64 -7.96 -6.13 -10.33
CA SER A 64 -8.81 -4.95 -10.43
C SER A 64 -8.95 -4.37 -11.85
N GLY A 65 -8.29 -4.97 -12.84
CA GLY A 65 -8.53 -4.63 -14.25
C GLY A 65 -7.79 -3.37 -14.68
N ARG A 66 -6.45 -3.43 -14.69
CA ARG A 66 -5.68 -2.69 -15.69
C ARG A 66 -6.00 -3.26 -17.08
N SER A 67 -7.16 -2.88 -17.61
CA SER A 67 -7.33 -2.63 -19.03
C SER A 67 -6.48 -1.40 -19.37
N CYS A 68 -5.16 -1.55 -19.40
CA CYS A 68 -4.36 -0.67 -20.24
C CYS A 68 -4.57 -1.21 -21.66
N SER A 69 -5.49 -0.60 -22.40
CA SER A 69 -5.53 -0.77 -23.84
C SER A 69 -4.15 -0.42 -24.36
N GLU A 70 -3.41 -1.43 -24.81
CA GLU A 70 -2.22 -1.25 -25.63
C GLU A 70 -2.74 -0.71 -26.97
N GLU A 71 -2.86 0.62 -27.08
CA GLU A 71 -3.14 1.25 -28.36
C GLU A 71 -1.88 1.10 -29.21
N LYS A 72 -1.84 -0.01 -29.95
CA LYS A 72 -0.89 -0.23 -31.04
C LYS A 72 -1.20 0.82 -32.10
N ILE A 73 -0.39 1.87 -32.14
CA ILE A 73 -0.38 2.82 -33.26
C ILE A 73 -0.10 1.98 -34.53
N PRO A 74 -0.96 2.02 -35.57
CA PRO A 74 -0.71 1.30 -36.81
C PRO A 74 0.54 1.87 -37.49
N GLU A 75 1.39 0.98 -38.02
CA GLU A 75 2.45 1.36 -38.94
C GLU A 75 1.84 1.92 -40.24
N ASP A 76 1.89 3.24 -40.41
CA ASP A 76 1.86 3.87 -41.73
C ASP A 76 3.35 4.05 -42.11
N GLY A 77 3.87 3.38 -43.13
CA GLY A 77 3.40 3.51 -44.50
C GLY A 77 4.55 4.16 -45.28
N SER A 78 5.31 3.32 -45.98
CA SER A 78 6.42 3.71 -46.84
C SER A 78 6.01 4.80 -47.82
N LEU A 79 6.85 5.84 -48.02
CA LEU A 79 6.99 6.62 -49.27
C LEU A 79 8.11 7.65 -49.09
N ASN A 80 9.36 7.29 -49.41
CA ASN A 80 10.35 8.25 -49.88
C ASN A 80 10.37 8.21 -51.41
N THR A 81 9.67 9.18 -52.01
CA THR A 81 9.74 9.49 -53.43
C THR A 81 11.11 10.09 -53.76
N THR A 82 11.73 9.54 -54.81
CA THR A 82 12.77 10.06 -55.72
C THR A 82 13.64 11.22 -55.27
#